data_AF-A0A7C2WGY9-F1
#
_entry.id   AF-A0A7C2WGY9-F1
#
_cell.length_a   1.000
_cell.length_b   1.000
_cell.length_c   1.000
_cell.angle_alpha   90.00
_cell.angle_beta   90.00
_cell.angle_gamma   90.00
#
_symmetry.space_group_name_H-M   'P 1'
#
loop_
_entity.id
_entity.type
_entity.pdbx_description
1 polymer ?
#
loop_
_entity_poly.entity_id
_entity_poly.type
_entity_poly.pdbx_seq_one_letter_code
_entity_poly.pdbx_strand_id
1 'polypeptide(L)' 'EAHRFAVTFHRKRRTRTSIRSVLDEIPGVGPRRRRELLRRFGSVEGIRQASVEELAAIKGIGRALAEQIKTELGG' A
#
# COMPACT_ATOMS: atom_id res chain seq x y z
N GLU A 1 -23.43 -3.30 -1.86
CA GLU A 1 -22.45 -3.15 -0.76
C GLU A 1 -21.01 -3.33 -1.29
N ALA A 2 -20.54 -2.35 -2.05
CA ALA A 2 -19.14 -2.13 -2.39
C ALA A 2 -18.96 -0.61 -2.38
N HIS A 3 -19.25 -0.02 -1.22
CA HIS A 3 -19.24 1.41 -1.02
C HIS A 3 -17.91 1.79 -0.36
N ARG A 4 -17.25 2.80 -0.94
CA ARG A 4 -16.37 3.77 -0.26
C ARG A 4 -14.85 3.55 -0.21
N PHE A 5 -14.13 3.33 -1.31
CA PHE A 5 -12.66 3.58 -1.24
C PHE A 5 -12.05 4.26 -2.47
N ALA A 6 -12.80 5.14 -3.15
CA ALA A 6 -12.25 5.92 -4.27
C ALA A 6 -12.43 7.45 -4.14
N VAL A 7 -12.69 7.98 -2.94
CA VAL A 7 -12.92 9.43 -2.78
C VAL A 7 -12.18 9.99 -1.55
N THR A 8 -10.86 9.93 -1.60
CA THR A 8 -9.96 10.77 -0.77
C THR A 8 -8.58 10.52 -1.38
N PHE A 9 -7.91 11.48 -2.02
CA PHE A 9 -7.02 12.38 -1.29
C PHE A 9 -6.60 13.57 -2.17
N HIS A 10 -7.29 14.70 -1.99
CA HIS A 10 -6.63 15.99 -2.00
C HIS A 10 -6.35 16.37 -0.55
N ARG A 11 -5.22 15.94 0.05
CA ARG A 11 -4.66 16.66 1.19
C ARG A 11 -3.22 16.25 1.49
N LYS A 12 -2.43 17.27 1.82
CA LYS A 12 -1.11 17.26 2.47
C LYS A 12 0.13 16.99 1.62
N ARG A 13 0.54 18.07 0.96
CA ARG A 13 1.88 18.39 0.43
C ARG A 13 2.99 18.47 1.52
N ARG A 14 3.09 17.58 2.52
CA ARG A 14 4.17 17.70 3.55
C ARG A 14 5.00 16.46 3.90
N THR A 15 4.80 15.30 3.29
CA THR A 15 5.57 14.08 3.65
C THR A 15 6.18 13.36 2.45
N ARG A 16 6.48 14.09 1.36
CA ARG A 16 6.81 13.50 0.05
C ARG A 16 8.15 12.77 -0.05
N THR A 17 9.03 12.87 0.95
CA THR A 17 10.40 12.32 0.86
C THR A 17 10.54 10.94 1.51
N SER A 18 9.80 10.62 2.59
CA SER A 18 9.94 9.31 3.26
C SER A 18 9.07 8.20 2.67
N ILE A 19 7.97 8.56 2.00
CA ILE A 19 6.94 7.61 1.56
C ILE A 19 7.46 6.60 0.51
N ARG A 20 8.46 6.99 -0.29
CA ARG A 20 9.00 6.13 -1.34
C ARG A 20 9.87 5.01 -0.77
N SER A 21 10.55 5.21 0.36
CA SER A 21 11.46 4.20 0.92
C SER A 21 10.76 3.13 1.75
N VAL A 22 9.65 3.47 2.42
CA VAL A 22 8.99 2.52 3.34
C VAL A 22 8.63 1.20 2.65
N LEU A 23 8.17 1.22 1.40
CA LEU A 23 7.84 -0.02 0.69
C LEU A 23 9.05 -0.90 0.35
N ASP A 24 10.24 -0.32 0.15
CA ASP A 24 11.46 -1.09 -0.09
C ASP A 24 12.08 -1.61 1.22
N GLU A 25 11.81 -0.93 2.33
CA GLU A 25 12.28 -1.33 3.66
C GLU A 25 11.53 -2.55 4.21
N ILE A 26 10.33 -2.84 3.68
CA ILE A 26 9.53 -3.99 4.13
C ILE A 26 10.15 -5.31 3.63
N PRO A 27 10.62 -6.18 4.54
CA PRO A 27 11.20 -7.46 4.15
C PRO A 27 10.12 -8.33 3.47
N GLY A 28 10.41 -8.79 2.25
CA GLY A 28 9.49 -9.56 1.43
C GLY A 28 8.77 -8.74 0.35
N VAL A 29 8.78 -7.40 0.42
CA VAL A 29 8.25 -6.53 -0.65
C VAL A 29 9.36 -6.20 -1.64
N GLY A 30 9.60 -7.13 -2.57
CA GLY A 30 10.55 -6.88 -3.67
C GLY A 30 10.01 -5.88 -4.71
N PRO A 31 10.87 -5.43 -5.66
CA PRO A 31 10.52 -4.44 -6.68
C PRO A 31 9.35 -4.88 -7.58
N ARG A 32 9.13 -6.19 -7.76
CA ARG A 32 7.96 -6.73 -8.45
C ARG A 32 6.65 -6.44 -7.71
N ARG A 33 6.57 -6.81 -6.42
CA ARG A 33 5.36 -6.62 -5.59
C ARG A 33 5.06 -5.14 -5.41
N ARG A 34 6.10 -4.34 -5.18
CA ARG A 34 5.99 -2.89 -5.11
C ARG A 34 5.37 -2.29 -6.37
N ARG A 35 5.84 -2.68 -7.55
CA ARG A 35 5.27 -2.19 -8.82
C ARG A 35 3.79 -2.57 -8.94
N GLU A 36 3.43 -3.79 -8.57
CA GLU A 36 2.02 -4.23 -8.61
C GLU A 36 1.14 -3.46 -7.63
N LEU A 37 1.63 -3.23 -6.40
CA LEU A 37 0.96 -2.37 -5.41
C LEU A 37 0.75 -0.95 -5.96
N LEU A 38 1.80 -0.34 -6.51
CA LEU A 38 1.71 1.00 -7.10
C LEU A 38 0.81 1.03 -8.35
N ARG A 39 0.76 -0.03 -9.14
CA ARG A 39 -0.15 -0.14 -10.30
C ARG A 39 -1.61 -0.27 -9.87
N ARG A 40 -1.88 -1.05 -8.82
CA ARG A 40 -3.23 -1.28 -8.28
C ARG A 40 -3.78 -0.05 -7.55
N PHE A 41 -2.96 0.57 -6.70
CA PHE A 41 -3.39 1.62 -5.76
C PHE A 41 -2.91 3.02 -6.15
N GLY A 42 -2.07 3.14 -7.18
CA GLY A 42 -1.55 4.41 -7.72
C GLY A 42 -0.44 5.05 -6.88
N SER A 43 -0.55 5.01 -5.55
CA SER A 43 0.38 5.64 -4.62
C SER A 43 0.49 4.87 -3.31
N VAL A 44 1.54 5.15 -2.54
CA VAL A 44 1.71 4.57 -1.20
C VAL A 44 0.61 4.98 -0.24
N GLU A 45 0.03 6.18 -0.38
CA GLU A 45 -1.17 6.54 0.37
C GLU A 45 -2.37 5.68 -0.01
N GLY A 46 -2.52 5.36 -1.29
CA GLY A 46 -3.53 4.39 -1.75
C GLY A 46 -3.32 3.02 -1.13
N ILE A 47 -2.07 2.55 -1.04
CA ILE A 47 -1.70 1.29 -0.40
C ILE A 47 -2.01 1.33 1.11
N ARG A 48 -1.72 2.46 1.80
CA ARG A 48 -2.03 2.64 3.22
C ARG A 48 -3.54 2.55 3.50
N GLN A 49 -4.35 3.11 2.60
CA GLN A 49 -5.81 3.07 2.73
C GLN A 49 -6.40 1.71 2.34
N ALA A 50 -5.77 1.00 1.40
CA ALA A 50 -6.22 -0.31 0.95
C ALA A 50 -6.28 -1.34 2.09
N SER A 51 -7.38 -2.08 2.18
CA SER A 51 -7.57 -3.14 3.18
C SER A 51 -6.58 -4.28 2.99
N VAL A 52 -6.33 -5.04 4.07
CA VAL A 52 -5.48 -6.25 4.02
C VAL A 52 -5.94 -7.21 2.93
N GLU A 53 -7.24 -7.34 2.70
CA GLU A 53 -7.81 -8.19 1.65
C GLU A 53 -7.46 -7.71 0.23
N GLU A 54 -7.51 -6.40 -0.02
CA GLU A 54 -7.13 -5.81 -1.30
C GLU A 54 -5.64 -5.95 -1.57
N LEU A 55 -4.81 -5.81 -0.53
CA LEU A 55 -3.37 -6.08 -0.63
C LEU A 55 -3.11 -7.57 -0.90
N ALA A 56 -3.81 -8.46 -0.20
CA ALA A 56 -3.70 -9.91 -0.35
C ALA A 56 -4.28 -10.45 -1.68
N ALA A 57 -5.13 -9.66 -2.36
CA ALA A 57 -5.64 -9.98 -3.69
C ALA A 57 -4.55 -9.85 -4.77
N ILE A 58 -3.43 -9.18 -4.48
CA ILE A 58 -2.31 -9.06 -5.42
C ILE A 58 -1.55 -10.38 -5.48
N LYS A 59 -1.35 -10.90 -6.69
CA LYS A 59 -0.61 -12.13 -6.92
C LYS A 59 0.80 -12.05 -6.32
N GLY A 60 1.05 -12.91 -5.33
CA GLY A 60 2.33 -13.00 -4.62
C GLY A 60 2.42 -12.15 -3.35
N ILE A 61 1.36 -11.43 -2.97
CA ILE A 61 1.19 -10.82 -1.65
C ILE A 61 0.18 -11.68 -0.91
N GLY A 62 0.66 -12.52 0.01
CA GLY A 62 -0.21 -13.27 0.88
C GLY A 62 -0.77 -12.40 2.00
N ARG A 63 -1.73 -12.93 2.77
CA ARG A 63 -2.33 -12.22 3.90
C ARG A 63 -1.30 -11.74 4.93
N ALA A 64 -0.34 -12.59 5.29
CA ALA A 64 0.75 -12.22 6.20
C ALA A 64 1.56 -11.01 5.71
N LEU A 65 1.89 -10.95 4.42
CA LEU A 65 2.63 -9.83 3.85
C LEU A 65 1.76 -8.57 3.76
N ALA A 66 0.48 -8.72 3.43
CA ALA A 66 -0.48 -7.63 3.42
C ALA A 66 -0.65 -6.98 4.81
N GLU A 67 -0.76 -7.80 5.86
CA GLU A 67 -0.81 -7.32 7.25
C GLU A 67 0.48 -6.59 7.63
N GLN A 68 1.64 -7.16 7.30
CA GLN A 68 2.93 -6.52 7.55
C GLN A 68 3.04 -5.16 6.84
N ILE A 69 2.67 -5.08 5.56
CA ILE A 69 2.64 -3.81 4.82
C ILE A 69 1.74 -2.79 5.53
N LYS A 70 0.58 -3.24 6.01
CA LYS A 70 -0.36 -2.35 6.69
C LYS A 70 0.17 -1.88 8.04
N THR A 71 0.87 -2.72 8.79
CA THR A 71 1.53 -2.36 10.05
C THR A 71 2.61 -1.30 9.80
N GLU A 72 3.49 -1.53 8.81
CA GLU A 72 4.62 -0.65 8.50
C GLU A 72 4.18 0.72 7.93
N LEU A 73 3.07 0.76 7.18
CA LEU A 73 2.50 2.01 6.65
C LEU A 73 1.52 2.68 7.61
N GLY A 74 0.96 1.92 8.56
CA GLY A 74 -0.10 2.33 9.47
C GLY A 74 0.39 2.98 10.76
N GLY A 75 1.66 2.76 11.12
CA GLY A 75 2.37 3.44 12.21
C GLY A 75 2.52 4.94 12.05
#